data_AF-A0A1F6ZF97-F1
#
_entry.id   AF-A0A1F6ZF97-F1
#
_cell.length_a   1.000
_cell.length_b   1.000
_cell.length_c   1.000
_cell.angle_alpha   90.00
_cell.angle_beta   90.00
_cell.angle_gamma   90.00
#
_symmetry.space_group_name_H-M   'P 1'
#
loop_
_entity.id
_entity.type
_entity.pdbx_description
1 polymer ?
#
loop_
_entity_poly.entity_id
_entity_poly.type
_entity_poly.pdbx_seq_one_letter_code
_entity_poly.pdbx_strand_id
1 'polypeptide(L)'
;MEEKNDEGIDEAFREFAEELMSSQAKPEKRTAYFSKKKNLQKFVNSFRIGELIFYAEVFGTEKLFRLQVGNIDYIIFDSYCVVPDCDCTETRLSFTKKTEESTTDENFSFLFDYINNDPKDGKNISESEMEEITKEFTNDMKNIMKQRHEELKEKLKPFMIGKIEKLYGKNLLIEPKRKIGRNSPCPCGSGKKYKKCCIDKDIGI
;
A
#
# COMPACT_ATOMS: atom_id res chain seq x y z
N MET A 1 -15.95 33.88 -5.73
CA MET A 1 -16.42 32.50 -5.46
C MET A 1 -15.18 31.65 -5.47
N GLU A 2 -14.94 30.97 -4.36
CA GLU A 2 -13.65 30.48 -3.88
C GLU A 2 -12.96 29.50 -4.82
N GLU A 3 -11.73 29.82 -5.20
CA GLU A 3 -10.70 28.88 -5.60
C GLU A 3 -10.18 28.20 -4.33
N LYS A 4 -10.25 26.86 -4.23
CA LYS A 4 -9.60 26.10 -3.16
C LYS A 4 -8.42 25.31 -3.72
N ASN A 5 -7.26 25.95 -3.57
CA ASN A 5 -5.94 25.44 -3.22
C ASN A 5 -5.48 24.13 -3.89
N ASP A 6 -4.93 24.32 -5.09
CA ASP A 6 -3.82 23.51 -5.60
C ASP A 6 -2.53 23.99 -4.90
N GLU A 7 -2.32 23.57 -3.65
CA GLU A 7 -1.07 23.88 -2.93
C GLU A 7 -0.02 22.83 -3.30
N GLY A 8 0.78 23.21 -4.29
CA GLY A 8 2.08 22.61 -4.53
C GLY A 8 2.85 22.48 -3.22
N ILE A 9 3.49 21.33 -3.07
CA ILE A 9 4.33 20.99 -1.92
C ILE A 9 5.30 22.14 -1.61
N ASP A 10 5.22 22.66 -0.38
CA ASP A 10 6.21 23.59 0.19
C ASP A 10 7.64 23.02 0.01
N GLU A 11 8.56 23.83 -0.50
CA GLU A 11 9.95 23.47 -0.78
C GLU A 11 10.66 22.88 0.46
N ALA A 12 10.38 23.43 1.66
CA ALA A 12 10.94 22.92 2.91
C ALA A 12 10.49 21.48 3.23
N PHE A 13 9.29 21.09 2.79
CA PHE A 13 8.80 19.73 2.94
C PHE A 13 9.45 18.77 1.96
N ARG A 14 9.69 19.24 0.73
CA ARG A 14 10.39 18.45 -0.27
C ARG A 14 11.78 18.10 0.25
N GLU A 15 12.49 19.08 0.81
CA GLU A 15 13.80 18.90 1.41
C GLU A 15 13.77 17.94 2.60
N PHE A 16 12.80 18.06 3.52
CA PHE A 16 12.66 17.14 4.66
C PHE A 16 12.36 15.69 4.24
N ALA A 17 11.40 15.50 3.34
CA ALA A 17 11.08 14.18 2.79
C ALA A 17 12.27 13.59 2.02
N GLU A 18 13.04 14.45 1.35
CA GLU A 18 14.25 14.05 0.66
C GLU A 18 15.36 13.62 1.61
N GLU A 19 15.57 14.34 2.71
CA GLU A 19 16.53 14.02 3.76
C GLU A 19 16.23 12.67 4.41
N LEU A 20 14.96 12.43 4.78
CA LEU A 20 14.51 11.16 5.37
C LEU A 20 14.79 9.96 4.46
N MET A 21 14.62 10.15 3.14
CA MET A 21 14.83 9.11 2.13
C MET A 21 16.28 9.08 1.58
N SER A 22 17.11 10.09 1.86
CA SER A 22 18.47 10.26 1.33
C SER A 22 19.47 9.22 1.84
N SER A 23 19.15 8.50 2.91
CA SER A 23 19.90 7.33 3.35
C SER A 23 19.94 6.22 2.28
N GLN A 24 19.03 6.24 1.28
CA GLN A 24 19.08 5.39 0.08
C GLN A 24 18.61 6.12 -1.21
N ALA A 25 19.52 6.89 -1.81
CA ALA A 25 19.46 7.49 -3.16
C ALA A 25 18.41 8.61 -3.41
N LYS A 26 18.88 9.72 -4.04
CA LYS A 26 18.14 10.96 -4.33
C LYS A 26 16.68 10.72 -4.81
N PRO A 27 15.65 11.09 -4.03
CA PRO A 27 14.25 10.70 -4.25
C PRO A 27 13.58 11.28 -5.49
N GLU A 28 13.90 12.52 -5.84
CA GLU A 28 13.30 13.33 -6.93
C GLU A 28 13.51 12.74 -8.34
N LYS A 29 14.30 11.67 -8.47
CA LYS A 29 14.49 10.95 -9.75
C LYS A 29 14.07 9.49 -9.67
N ARG A 30 13.36 9.04 -8.64
CA ARG A 30 12.88 7.64 -8.52
C ARG A 30 11.95 7.25 -9.66
N THR A 31 10.97 8.08 -10.00
CA THR A 31 10.08 7.85 -11.16
C THR A 31 10.87 7.73 -12.46
N ALA A 32 11.83 8.63 -12.69
CA ALA A 32 12.72 8.58 -13.85
C ALA A 32 13.69 7.38 -13.81
N TYR A 33 14.18 6.98 -12.64
CA TYR A 33 15.03 5.81 -12.44
C TYR A 33 14.27 4.52 -12.74
N PHE A 34 13.04 4.41 -12.26
CA PHE A 34 12.15 3.27 -12.46
C PHE A 34 11.39 3.28 -13.79
N SER A 35 11.55 4.32 -14.60
CA SER A 35 11.19 4.24 -16.03
C SER A 35 11.97 3.13 -16.76
N LYS A 36 13.17 2.78 -16.28
CA LYS A 36 14.01 1.73 -16.86
C LYS A 36 13.64 0.37 -16.27
N LYS A 37 13.13 -0.54 -17.11
CA LYS A 37 12.75 -1.91 -16.70
C LYS A 37 13.84 -2.65 -15.90
N LYS A 38 15.11 -2.52 -16.28
CA LYS A 38 16.24 -3.16 -15.55
C LYS A 38 16.35 -2.72 -14.08
N ASN A 39 16.00 -1.47 -13.79
CA ASN A 39 16.05 -0.91 -12.45
C ASN A 39 14.89 -1.43 -11.60
N LEU A 40 13.68 -1.48 -12.17
CA LEU A 40 12.53 -2.11 -11.53
C LEU A 40 12.77 -3.59 -11.25
N GLN A 41 13.38 -4.33 -12.18
CA GLN A 41 13.72 -5.72 -11.96
C GLN A 41 14.72 -5.90 -10.80
N LYS A 42 15.77 -5.06 -10.74
CA LYS A 42 16.76 -5.09 -9.65
C LYS A 42 16.10 -4.79 -8.31
N PHE A 43 15.24 -3.78 -8.27
CA PHE A 43 14.47 -3.39 -7.09
C PHE A 43 13.53 -4.53 -6.64
N VAL A 44 12.71 -5.08 -7.52
CA VAL A 44 11.82 -6.19 -7.17
C VAL A 44 12.61 -7.40 -6.66
N ASN A 45 13.81 -7.65 -7.17
CA ASN A 45 14.67 -8.73 -6.69
C ASN A 45 15.26 -8.50 -5.29
N SER A 46 15.33 -7.27 -4.77
CA SER A 46 15.94 -6.99 -3.45
C SER A 46 15.04 -7.26 -2.26
N PHE A 47 13.72 -7.18 -2.42
CA PHE A 47 12.75 -7.41 -1.32
C PHE A 47 12.42 -8.89 -1.14
N ARG A 48 11.70 -9.26 -0.10
CA ARG A 48 11.07 -10.58 0.06
C ARG A 48 9.62 -10.53 -0.39
N ILE A 49 9.09 -11.64 -0.92
CA ILE A 49 7.66 -11.71 -1.22
C ILE A 49 6.88 -11.61 0.10
N GLY A 50 5.89 -10.73 0.14
CA GLY A 50 5.15 -10.39 1.37
C GLY A 50 5.62 -9.11 2.05
N GLU A 51 6.77 -8.54 1.67
CA GLU A 51 7.14 -7.20 2.12
C GLU A 51 6.24 -6.14 1.44
N LEU A 52 5.87 -5.13 2.23
CA LEU A 52 5.16 -3.96 1.72
C LEU A 52 6.16 -3.00 1.09
N ILE A 53 5.78 -2.40 -0.02
CA ILE A 53 6.61 -1.47 -0.77
C ILE A 53 6.07 -0.06 -0.60
N PHE A 54 6.93 0.88 -0.20
CA PHE A 54 6.55 2.28 -0.10
C PHE A 54 6.22 2.83 -1.48
N TYR A 55 5.07 3.48 -1.58
CA TYR A 55 4.64 4.07 -2.84
C TYR A 55 5.61 5.15 -3.33
N ALA A 56 6.10 5.97 -2.39
CA ALA A 56 7.09 7.02 -2.67
C ALA A 56 8.45 6.48 -3.16
N GLU A 57 8.81 5.23 -2.85
CA GLU A 57 10.04 4.65 -3.39
C GLU A 57 9.98 4.48 -4.91
N VAL A 58 8.81 4.14 -5.45
CA VAL A 58 8.62 3.89 -6.88
C VAL A 58 8.19 5.15 -7.63
N PHE A 59 7.34 5.96 -7.00
CA PHE A 59 6.67 7.09 -7.64
C PHE A 59 7.14 8.46 -7.14
N GLY A 60 8.13 8.53 -6.24
CA GLY A 60 8.71 9.78 -5.74
C GLY A 60 8.03 10.32 -4.47
N THR A 61 8.75 11.19 -3.75
CA THR A 61 8.33 11.78 -2.46
C THR A 61 7.33 12.92 -2.60
N GLU A 62 7.09 13.41 -3.82
CA GLU A 62 6.07 14.41 -4.12
C GLU A 62 4.63 13.91 -3.91
N LYS A 63 4.47 12.64 -3.55
CA LYS A 63 3.19 12.00 -3.30
C LYS A 63 3.00 11.62 -1.83
N LEU A 64 3.76 12.13 -0.88
CA LEU A 64 3.50 11.81 0.54
C LEU A 64 2.18 12.42 1.01
N PHE A 65 1.48 11.71 1.90
CA PHE A 65 0.28 12.26 2.55
C PHE A 65 0.70 13.21 3.67
N ARG A 66 -0.13 14.23 3.90
CA ARG A 66 -0.09 15.05 5.10
C ARG A 66 -1.38 14.92 5.86
N LEU A 67 -1.30 14.95 7.18
CA LEU A 67 -2.46 14.92 8.04
C LEU A 67 -2.20 15.76 9.29
N GLN A 68 -3.07 16.74 9.52
CA GLN A 68 -3.08 17.49 10.75
C GLN A 68 -4.03 16.82 11.74
N VAL A 69 -3.54 16.49 12.93
CA VAL A 69 -4.36 15.99 14.05
C VAL A 69 -4.15 16.92 15.23
N GLY A 70 -5.16 17.75 15.52
CA GLY A 70 -5.01 18.86 16.46
C GLY A 70 -3.92 19.84 16.02
N ASN A 71 -2.84 19.93 16.80
CA ASN A 71 -1.71 20.83 16.54
C ASN A 71 -0.49 20.11 15.95
N ILE A 72 -0.59 18.82 15.65
CA ILE A 72 0.53 18.03 15.13
C ILE A 72 0.31 17.84 13.62
N ASP A 73 1.32 18.21 12.83
CA ASP A 73 1.40 17.93 11.40
C ASP A 73 2.19 16.64 11.17
N TYR A 74 1.53 15.63 10.60
CA TYR A 74 2.12 14.35 10.28
C TYR A 74 2.42 14.23 8.79
N ILE A 75 3.60 13.71 8.50
CA ILE A 75 3.97 13.20 7.18
C ILE A 75 3.78 11.70 7.20
N ILE A 76 3.04 11.17 6.21
CA ILE A 76 2.68 9.76 6.17
C ILE A 76 3.27 9.10 4.93
N PHE A 77 4.01 8.02 5.18
CA PHE A 77 4.53 7.10 4.17
C PHE A 77 3.60 5.90 4.08
N ASP A 78 2.98 5.73 2.92
CA ASP A 78 2.10 4.61 2.62
C ASP A 78 2.86 3.48 1.91
N SER A 79 2.65 2.25 2.36
CA SER A 79 3.27 1.05 1.79
C SER A 79 2.25 -0.06 1.54
N TYR A 80 2.38 -0.72 0.40
CA TYR A 80 1.36 -1.62 -0.12
C TYR A 80 1.93 -2.98 -0.51
N CYS A 81 1.07 -4.00 -0.47
CA CYS A 81 1.35 -5.30 -1.04
C CYS A 81 1.39 -5.20 -2.57
N VAL A 82 2.36 -5.89 -3.18
CA VAL A 82 2.56 -5.88 -4.63
C VAL A 82 2.44 -7.28 -5.24
N VAL A 83 1.94 -8.24 -4.47
CA VAL A 83 1.63 -9.59 -4.97
C VAL A 83 0.45 -9.49 -5.94
N PRO A 84 0.60 -9.92 -7.21
CA PRO A 84 -0.39 -9.69 -8.26
C PRO A 84 -1.81 -10.18 -7.95
N ASP A 85 -1.92 -11.37 -7.36
CA ASP A 85 -3.22 -12.03 -7.12
C ASP A 85 -3.74 -11.82 -5.68
N CYS A 86 -3.14 -10.90 -4.94
CA CYS A 86 -3.59 -10.57 -3.59
C CYS A 86 -4.68 -9.50 -3.63
N ASP A 87 -5.78 -9.73 -2.92
CA ASP A 87 -6.95 -8.86 -2.80
C ASP A 87 -6.95 -8.00 -1.51
N CYS A 88 -5.80 -7.91 -0.83
CA CYS A 88 -5.69 -7.15 0.41
C CYS A 88 -6.05 -5.67 0.24
N THR A 89 -6.78 -5.15 1.23
CA THR A 89 -7.19 -3.75 1.36
C THR A 89 -6.40 -3.02 2.44
N GLU A 90 -5.33 -3.65 2.91
CA GLU A 90 -4.49 -3.13 3.98
C GLU A 90 -3.32 -2.33 3.40
N THR A 91 -2.99 -1.23 4.08
CA THR A 91 -1.78 -0.43 3.85
C THR A 91 -1.10 -0.18 5.18
N ARG A 92 0.24 -0.22 5.23
CA ARG A 92 0.96 0.25 6.42
C ARG A 92 1.28 1.73 6.24
N LEU A 93 0.76 2.52 7.17
CA LEU A 93 0.97 3.95 7.27
C LEU A 93 2.03 4.21 8.33
N SER A 94 3.16 4.77 7.91
CA SER A 94 4.24 5.19 8.81
C SER A 94 4.22 6.70 8.95
N PHE A 95 4.12 7.17 10.18
CA PHE A 95 3.93 8.57 10.53
C PHE A 95 5.23 9.14 11.06
N THR A 96 5.56 10.34 10.61
CA THR A 96 6.64 11.16 11.16
C THR A 96 6.04 12.50 11.55
N LYS A 97 6.24 12.91 12.81
CA LYS A 97 5.85 14.24 13.30
C LYS A 97 6.77 15.29 12.66
N LYS A 98 6.19 16.40 12.19
CA LYS A 98 6.97 17.57 11.79
C LYS A 98 7.32 18.39 13.04
N THR A 99 8.60 18.47 13.38
CA THR A 99 9.12 19.35 14.45
C THR A 99 9.99 20.46 13.84
N GLU A 100 10.02 21.65 14.48
CA GLU A 100 10.86 22.78 14.04
C GLU A 100 12.36 22.49 14.18
N GLU A 101 12.72 21.58 15.09
CA GLU A 101 14.06 21.06 15.27
C GLU A 101 14.13 19.66 14.66
N SER A 102 15.06 19.45 13.73
CA SER A 102 15.27 18.23 12.95
C SER A 102 15.69 17.02 13.81
N THR A 103 14.80 16.52 14.68
CA THR A 103 15.04 15.30 15.47
C THR A 103 13.96 14.25 15.19
N THR A 104 14.40 13.16 14.59
CA THR A 104 13.61 11.98 14.20
C THR A 104 13.29 11.10 15.40
N ASP A 105 12.43 11.50 16.33
CA ASP A 105 12.27 10.70 17.55
C ASP A 105 10.97 9.88 17.66
N GLU A 106 9.90 10.18 16.93
CA GLU A 106 8.68 9.37 17.02
C GLU A 106 8.13 8.98 15.65
N ASN A 107 8.70 7.90 15.12
CA ASN A 107 8.08 7.14 14.04
C ASN A 107 7.19 6.05 14.64
N PHE A 108 5.88 6.23 14.51
CA PHE A 108 4.91 5.16 14.72
C PHE A 108 4.33 4.70 13.40
N SER A 109 3.75 3.51 13.40
CA SER A 109 3.05 3.01 12.22
C SER A 109 1.95 2.05 12.59
N PHE A 110 0.96 1.94 11.72
CA PHE A 110 -0.09 0.95 11.86
C PHE A 110 -0.56 0.45 10.50
N LEU A 111 -1.16 -0.73 10.47
CA LEU A 111 -1.91 -1.22 9.32
C LEU A 111 -3.29 -0.57 9.33
N PHE A 112 -3.77 -0.18 8.16
CA PHE A 112 -5.09 0.40 7.99
C PHE A 112 -5.80 -0.27 6.82
N ASP A 113 -7.00 -0.78 7.07
CA ASP A 113 -7.90 -1.25 6.02
C ASP A 113 -8.71 -0.07 5.47
N TYR A 114 -8.33 0.42 4.28
CA TYR A 114 -8.96 1.60 3.69
C TYR A 114 -10.37 1.34 3.15
N ILE A 115 -10.85 0.09 3.11
CA ILE A 115 -12.24 -0.24 2.78
C ILE A 115 -13.09 -0.29 4.06
N ASN A 116 -12.60 -0.99 5.08
CA ASN A 116 -13.37 -1.24 6.30
C ASN A 116 -13.18 -0.16 7.38
N ASN A 117 -12.27 0.80 7.16
CA ASN A 117 -11.94 1.86 8.10
C ASN A 117 -11.43 1.33 9.44
N ASP A 118 -10.53 0.34 9.36
CA ASP A 118 -10.09 -0.48 10.51
C ASP A 118 -8.58 -0.32 10.72
N PRO A 119 -8.12 0.40 11.77
CA PRO A 119 -6.72 0.43 12.18
C PRO A 119 -6.33 -0.83 12.97
N LYS A 120 -5.15 -1.39 12.69
CA LYS A 120 -4.64 -2.59 13.35
C LYS A 120 -3.11 -2.61 13.41
N ASP A 121 -2.57 -3.53 14.23
CA ASP A 121 -1.12 -3.82 14.30
C ASP A 121 -0.24 -2.56 14.50
N GLY A 122 -0.59 -1.74 15.49
CA GLY A 122 0.19 -0.57 15.87
C GLY A 122 1.63 -0.90 16.28
N LYS A 123 2.57 -0.02 15.92
CA LYS A 123 3.97 -0.02 16.36
C LYS A 123 4.27 1.37 16.92
N ASN A 124 4.71 1.43 18.18
CA ASN A 124 4.97 2.67 18.91
C ASN A 124 3.75 3.62 18.99
N ILE A 125 2.53 3.05 18.97
CA ILE A 125 1.27 3.79 19.08
C ILE A 125 0.24 2.91 19.79
N SER A 126 -0.61 3.50 20.62
CA SER A 126 -1.72 2.81 21.28
C SER A 126 -2.94 2.64 20.35
N GLU A 127 -3.81 1.69 20.67
CA GLU A 127 -5.06 1.48 19.92
C GLU A 127 -5.96 2.71 19.91
N SER A 128 -6.11 3.38 21.05
CA SER A 128 -6.88 4.63 21.17
C SER A 128 -6.33 5.76 20.30
N GLU A 129 -5.00 5.89 20.20
CA GLU A 129 -4.38 6.91 19.34
C GLU A 129 -4.59 6.58 17.85
N MET A 130 -4.54 5.29 17.47
CA MET A 130 -4.85 4.89 16.09
C MET A 130 -6.32 5.23 15.74
N GLU A 131 -7.25 4.94 16.64
CA GLU A 131 -8.66 5.31 16.47
C GLU A 131 -8.88 6.82 16.38
N GLU A 132 -8.12 7.62 17.14
CA GLU A 132 -8.20 9.07 17.08
C GLU A 132 -7.69 9.62 15.75
N ILE A 133 -6.51 9.17 15.31
CA ILE A 133 -5.92 9.61 14.03
C ILE A 133 -6.79 9.21 12.85
N THR A 134 -7.34 7.99 12.84
CA THR A 134 -8.15 7.50 11.72
C THR A 134 -9.50 8.20 11.57
N LYS A 135 -9.98 8.92 12.60
CA LYS A 135 -11.17 9.79 12.48
C LYS A 135 -10.94 10.97 11.53
N GLU A 136 -9.69 11.42 11.41
CA GLU A 136 -9.30 12.51 10.51
C GLU A 136 -9.17 12.05 9.04
N PHE A 137 -9.24 10.74 8.77
CA PHE A 137 -9.10 10.22 7.41
C PHE A 137 -10.35 10.48 6.58
N THR A 138 -10.19 11.29 5.55
CA THR A 138 -11.28 11.57 4.61
C THR A 138 -11.51 10.39 3.65
N ASN A 139 -12.69 10.35 3.02
CA ASN A 139 -12.96 9.40 1.96
C ASN A 139 -12.01 9.57 0.76
N ASP A 140 -11.55 10.80 0.49
CA ASP A 140 -10.59 11.07 -0.58
C ASP A 140 -9.23 10.45 -0.27
N MET A 141 -8.73 10.55 0.98
CA MET A 141 -7.50 9.87 1.38
C MET A 141 -7.60 8.35 1.17
N LYS A 142 -8.72 7.74 1.57
CA LYS A 142 -8.96 6.30 1.37
C LYS A 142 -9.03 5.91 -0.10
N ASN A 143 -9.66 6.73 -0.93
CA ASN A 143 -9.71 6.53 -2.38
C ASN A 143 -8.30 6.64 -3.01
N ILE A 144 -7.48 7.59 -2.56
CA ILE A 144 -6.09 7.71 -3.00
C ILE A 144 -5.30 6.48 -2.57
N MET A 145 -5.46 5.98 -1.34
CA MET A 145 -4.79 4.75 -0.90
C MET A 145 -5.12 3.56 -1.80
N LYS A 146 -6.41 3.37 -2.11
CA LYS A 146 -6.87 2.33 -3.04
C LYS A 146 -6.23 2.49 -4.42
N GLN A 147 -6.28 3.70 -4.99
CA GLN A 147 -5.70 3.97 -6.31
C GLN A 147 -4.19 3.68 -6.34
N ARG A 148 -3.45 4.11 -5.31
CA ARG A 148 -2.00 3.88 -5.20
C ARG A 148 -1.65 2.41 -5.07
N HIS A 149 -2.44 1.65 -4.33
CA HIS A 149 -2.30 0.20 -4.21
C HIS A 149 -2.42 -0.47 -5.59
N GLU A 150 -3.46 -0.13 -6.36
CA GLU A 150 -3.67 -0.65 -7.72
C GLU A 150 -2.55 -0.23 -8.67
N GLU A 151 -2.15 1.05 -8.64
CA GLU A 151 -1.09 1.60 -9.49
C GLU A 151 0.26 0.92 -9.22
N LEU A 152 0.63 0.72 -7.96
CA LEU A 152 1.87 0.05 -7.57
C LEU A 152 1.85 -1.43 -7.94
N LYS A 153 0.73 -2.13 -7.73
CA LYS A 153 0.56 -3.52 -8.17
C LYS A 153 0.75 -3.64 -9.67
N GLU A 154 0.04 -2.86 -10.48
CA GLU A 154 0.14 -2.93 -11.94
C GLU A 154 1.54 -2.56 -12.45
N LYS A 155 2.20 -1.58 -11.82
CA LYS A 155 3.58 -1.20 -12.16
C LYS A 155 4.59 -2.32 -11.93
N LEU A 156 4.44 -3.07 -10.84
CA LEU A 156 5.41 -4.11 -10.43
C LEU A 156 5.04 -5.53 -10.86
N LYS A 157 3.78 -5.76 -11.25
CA LYS A 157 3.23 -7.04 -11.71
C LYS A 157 4.14 -7.86 -12.63
N PRO A 158 4.66 -7.35 -13.76
CA PRO A 158 5.48 -8.16 -14.65
C PRO A 158 6.77 -8.66 -14.00
N PHE A 159 7.36 -7.88 -13.10
CA PHE A 159 8.58 -8.24 -12.38
C PHE A 159 8.30 -9.21 -11.22
N MET A 160 7.16 -9.02 -10.54
CA MET A 160 6.69 -9.89 -9.47
C MET A 160 6.32 -11.28 -9.98
N ILE A 161 5.63 -11.37 -11.12
CA ILE A 161 5.36 -12.64 -11.82
C ILE A 161 6.67 -13.39 -12.09
N GLY A 162 7.64 -12.72 -12.74
CA GLY A 162 8.93 -13.35 -13.04
C GLY A 162 9.70 -13.79 -11.79
N LYS A 163 9.59 -13.04 -10.69
CA LYS A 163 10.19 -13.41 -9.41
C LYS A 163 9.49 -14.61 -8.75
N ILE A 164 8.17 -14.62 -8.71
CA ILE A 164 7.36 -15.73 -8.18
C ILE A 164 7.67 -17.00 -8.97
N GLU A 165 7.61 -16.94 -10.29
CA GLU A 165 7.94 -18.07 -11.16
C GLU A 165 9.36 -18.61 -10.91
N LYS A 166 10.33 -17.73 -10.64
CA LYS A 166 11.72 -18.12 -10.35
C LYS A 166 11.86 -18.83 -9.00
N LEU A 167 11.15 -18.37 -7.97
CA LEU A 167 11.27 -18.92 -6.61
C LEU A 167 10.43 -20.18 -6.40
N TYR A 168 9.27 -20.22 -7.06
CA TYR A 168 8.20 -21.18 -6.77
C TYR A 168 7.85 -22.05 -7.98
N GLY A 169 8.35 -21.74 -9.18
CA GLY A 169 8.01 -22.42 -10.42
C GLY A 169 6.73 -21.88 -11.06
N LYS A 170 6.57 -22.13 -12.37
CA LYS A 170 5.47 -21.59 -13.20
C LYS A 170 4.07 -22.05 -12.78
N ASN A 171 3.97 -23.13 -11.99
CA ASN A 171 2.70 -23.74 -11.60
C ASN A 171 2.07 -23.12 -10.33
N LEU A 172 2.72 -22.13 -9.70
CA LEU A 172 2.22 -21.47 -8.48
C LEU A 172 1.44 -20.16 -8.73
N LEU A 173 1.46 -19.64 -9.97
CA LEU A 173 0.44 -18.70 -10.45
C LEU A 173 -0.76 -19.54 -10.90
N ILE A 174 -1.42 -20.15 -9.93
CA ILE A 174 -2.59 -21.01 -10.12
C ILE A 174 -3.60 -20.20 -10.92
N GLU A 175 -4.11 -20.81 -12.00
CA GLU A 175 -5.12 -20.24 -12.91
C GLU A 175 -6.09 -19.32 -12.14
N PRO A 176 -6.44 -18.12 -12.67
CA PRO A 176 -7.37 -17.21 -12.01
C PRO A 176 -8.55 -18.05 -11.54
N LYS A 177 -8.76 -18.18 -10.20
CA LYS A 177 -9.75 -19.10 -9.59
C LYS A 177 -10.93 -19.16 -10.54
N ARG A 178 -11.05 -20.23 -11.35
CA ARG A 178 -12.04 -20.24 -12.43
C ARG A 178 -13.35 -19.93 -11.74
N LYS A 179 -13.98 -18.79 -12.06
CA LYS A 179 -15.21 -18.36 -11.37
C LYS A 179 -16.20 -19.50 -11.50
N ILE A 180 -16.32 -20.32 -10.45
CA ILE A 180 -17.15 -21.51 -10.49
C ILE A 180 -18.57 -21.00 -10.63
N GLY A 181 -19.19 -21.28 -11.77
CA GLY A 181 -20.56 -20.86 -12.02
C GLY A 181 -21.46 -21.34 -10.89
N ARG A 182 -22.34 -20.47 -10.38
CA ARG A 182 -23.27 -20.79 -9.26
C ARG A 182 -24.02 -22.12 -9.45
N ASN A 183 -24.29 -22.52 -10.69
CA ASN A 183 -25.02 -23.74 -11.02
C ASN A 183 -24.13 -24.95 -11.38
N SER A 184 -22.80 -24.80 -11.44
CA SER A 184 -21.86 -25.89 -11.73
C SER A 184 -21.79 -26.92 -10.59
N PRO A 185 -21.39 -28.18 -10.86
CA PRO A 185 -21.08 -29.16 -9.81
C PRO A 185 -20.04 -28.62 -8.82
N CYS A 186 -20.24 -28.87 -7.54
CA CYS A 186 -19.38 -28.36 -6.47
C CYS A 186 -18.04 -29.13 -6.43
N PRO A 187 -16.89 -28.43 -6.38
CA PRO A 187 -15.57 -29.07 -6.45
C PRO A 187 -15.23 -29.92 -5.23
N CYS A 188 -15.96 -29.81 -4.11
CA CYS A 188 -15.75 -30.64 -2.92
C CYS A 188 -16.22 -32.10 -3.07
N GLY A 189 -16.70 -32.49 -4.26
CA GLY A 189 -17.14 -33.86 -4.52
C GLY A 189 -18.53 -34.22 -3.97
N SER A 190 -19.29 -33.25 -3.45
CA SER A 190 -20.60 -33.51 -2.86
C SER A 190 -21.71 -33.85 -3.86
N GLY A 191 -21.47 -33.70 -5.16
CA GLY A 191 -22.48 -33.84 -6.22
C GLY A 191 -23.52 -32.71 -6.27
N LYS A 192 -23.50 -31.75 -5.34
CA LYS A 192 -24.42 -30.60 -5.30
C LYS A 192 -23.97 -29.48 -6.24
N LYS A 193 -24.88 -28.57 -6.60
CA LYS A 193 -24.52 -27.31 -7.29
C LYS A 193 -23.72 -26.40 -6.34
N TYR A 194 -22.73 -25.68 -6.85
CA TYR A 194 -21.82 -24.82 -6.07
C TYR A 194 -22.59 -23.85 -5.14
N LYS A 195 -23.64 -23.19 -5.66
CA LYS A 195 -24.49 -22.28 -4.88
C LYS A 195 -25.27 -22.90 -3.71
N LYS A 196 -25.28 -24.22 -3.59
CA LYS A 196 -25.98 -24.97 -2.55
C LYS A 196 -25.00 -25.75 -1.66
N CYS A 197 -23.70 -25.47 -1.75
CA CYS A 197 -22.68 -26.23 -1.05
C CYS A 197 -21.58 -25.32 -0.51
N CYS A 198 -20.53 -25.04 -1.29
CA CYS A 198 -19.38 -24.29 -0.79
C CYS A 198 -19.49 -22.78 -0.99
N ILE A 199 -20.52 -22.28 -1.69
CA ILE A 199 -20.61 -20.84 -2.01
C ILE A 199 -20.55 -19.95 -0.77
N ASP A 200 -21.25 -20.29 0.30
CA ASP A 200 -21.27 -19.50 1.53
C ASP A 200 -19.95 -19.64 2.31
N LYS A 201 -19.33 -20.82 2.21
CA LYS A 201 -18.01 -21.12 2.80
C LYS A 201 -16.87 -20.39 2.10
N ASP A 202 -16.99 -20.16 0.80
CA ASP A 202 -16.01 -19.45 -0.02
C ASP A 202 -16.19 -17.91 0.02
N ILE A 203 -17.35 -17.43 0.49
CA ILE A 203 -17.65 -15.98 0.67
C ILE A 203 -17.33 -15.50 2.10
N GLY A 204 -17.03 -16.42 3.03
CA GLY A 204 -16.56 -16.06 4.38
C GLY A 204 -17.60 -15.31 5.22
N ILE A 205 -18.88 -15.69 5.13
CA ILE A 205 -19.93 -15.27 6.06
C ILE A 205 -20.09 -16.31 7.16
#